data_AF-A0A966X159-F1
#
_entry.id   AF-A0A966X159-F1
#
_cell.length_a   1.000
_cell.length_b   1.000
_cell.length_c   1.000
_cell.angle_alpha   90.00
_cell.angle_beta   90.00
_cell.angle_gamma   90.00
#
_symmetry.space_group_name_H-M   'P 1'
#
loop_
_entity.id
_entity.type
_entity.pdbx_description
1 polymer ?
#
loop_
_entity_poly.entity_id
_entity_poly.type
_entity_poly.pdbx_seq_one_letter_code
_entity_poly.pdbx_strand_id
1 'polypeptide(L)'
;MTSKNTKKAIAAVQPNAFLAVLMPRLREAAIIGQVLLALLLATSLLSYHPEDPGWTYTGSTLVVSNAAGAAGAWVADVLFVLFGLAAYGFPLLILIPVAKQMLSQREDDLNAPLLAVQAIGLGLTVISFCLLFDLHFYSHASHLREQSGGILGQLLAQLLLPALSYVGTTISALALALFGLTLIIEISWLSVIDRIGAMTLQAGNWSRIKWSQLLEARRAKGVIEKEVETRKEAIQRQVEHEKTRAPLVIQKREDKKPEISQRAAKEKQGNLFKTESIEGLPALSLLDEARDEDRRGLSEDNLEAMSRLLELKLKDYGIDAEVVAVFPGPVITR
;
A
#
# COMPACT_ATOMS: atom_id res chain seq x y z
N MET A 1 -68.81 44.35 -37.31
CA MET A 1 -67.66 45.22 -37.68
C MET A 1 -66.89 45.53 -36.41
N THR A 2 -66.00 44.64 -35.97
CA THR A 2 -64.57 44.49 -36.35
C THR A 2 -63.62 45.41 -35.60
N SER A 3 -62.82 44.76 -34.75
CA SER A 3 -61.40 45.03 -34.49
C SER A 3 -61.04 46.24 -33.61
N LYS A 4 -60.50 45.94 -32.43
CA LYS A 4 -59.05 46.18 -32.17
C LYS A 4 -58.64 45.56 -30.83
N ASN A 5 -58.27 44.29 -30.91
CA ASN A 5 -57.54 43.59 -29.88
C ASN A 5 -56.05 43.84 -30.17
N THR A 6 -55.47 44.89 -29.57
CA THR A 6 -54.02 45.15 -29.68
C THR A 6 -53.34 44.58 -28.44
N LYS A 7 -53.05 43.28 -28.49
CA LYS A 7 -52.06 42.64 -27.63
C LYS A 7 -50.71 43.32 -27.90
N LYS A 8 -50.31 44.22 -27.00
CA LYS A 8 -48.98 44.79 -26.94
C LYS A 8 -48.05 43.68 -26.45
N ALA A 9 -47.42 42.97 -27.39
CA ALA A 9 -46.32 42.06 -27.10
C ALA A 9 -45.19 42.89 -26.49
N ILE A 10 -44.97 42.73 -25.18
CA ILE A 10 -43.80 43.23 -24.50
C ILE A 10 -42.64 42.38 -25.02
N ALA A 11 -41.88 42.93 -25.96
CA ALA A 11 -40.64 42.33 -26.41
C ALA A 11 -39.70 42.23 -25.19
N ALA A 12 -39.48 41.02 -24.71
CA ALA A 12 -38.41 40.73 -23.77
C ALA A 12 -37.10 41.12 -24.45
N VAL A 13 -36.42 42.12 -23.89
CA VAL A 13 -35.08 42.55 -24.30
C VAL A 13 -34.17 41.32 -24.18
N GLN A 14 -33.68 40.81 -25.31
CA GLN A 14 -32.70 39.72 -25.30
C GLN A 14 -31.45 40.22 -24.56
N PRO A 15 -30.87 39.42 -23.65
CA PRO A 15 -29.62 39.80 -23.01
C PRO A 15 -28.55 40.01 -24.10
N ASN A 16 -27.82 41.13 -24.00
CA ASN A 16 -26.78 41.50 -24.97
C ASN A 16 -25.84 40.31 -25.19
N ALA A 17 -25.86 39.70 -26.39
CA ALA A 17 -25.05 38.54 -26.74
C ALA A 17 -23.54 38.76 -26.47
N PHE A 18 -23.11 40.02 -26.54
CA PHE A 18 -21.77 40.46 -26.14
C PHE A 18 -21.45 40.20 -24.66
N LEU A 19 -22.36 40.52 -23.73
CA LEU A 19 -22.16 40.31 -22.31
C LEU A 19 -22.13 38.81 -21.96
N ALA A 20 -22.94 37.99 -22.65
CA ALA A 20 -22.96 36.55 -22.44
C ALA A 20 -21.60 35.88 -22.77
N VAL A 21 -20.86 36.40 -23.77
CA VAL A 21 -19.51 35.92 -24.12
C VAL A 21 -18.43 36.54 -23.23
N LEU A 22 -18.61 37.80 -22.81
CA LEU A 22 -17.61 38.55 -22.04
C LEU A 22 -17.56 38.15 -20.55
N MET A 23 -18.72 37.89 -19.92
CA MET A 23 -18.80 37.64 -18.48
C MET A 23 -17.97 36.43 -18.01
N PRO A 24 -18.00 35.27 -18.69
CA PRO A 24 -17.16 34.12 -18.33
C PRO A 24 -15.67 34.43 -18.46
N ARG A 25 -15.26 35.18 -19.51
CA ARG A 25 -13.86 35.57 -19.74
C ARG A 25 -13.35 36.54 -18.68
N LEU A 26 -14.18 37.51 -18.28
CA LEU A 26 -13.85 38.42 -17.18
C LEU A 26 -13.73 37.68 -15.86
N ARG A 27 -14.59 36.68 -15.62
CA ARG A 27 -14.55 35.83 -14.43
C ARG A 27 -13.27 34.97 -14.38
N GLU A 28 -12.89 34.35 -15.50
CA GLU A 28 -11.62 33.63 -15.65
C GLU A 28 -10.42 34.55 -15.40
N ALA A 29 -10.40 35.73 -16.03
CA ALA A 29 -9.34 36.72 -15.85
C ALA A 29 -9.28 37.23 -14.40
N ALA A 30 -10.42 37.43 -13.73
CA ALA A 30 -10.49 37.83 -12.33
C ALA A 30 -9.89 36.77 -11.40
N ILE A 31 -10.17 35.48 -11.63
CA ILE A 31 -9.55 34.39 -10.87
C ILE A 31 -8.03 34.40 -11.04
N ILE A 32 -7.54 34.50 -12.28
CA ILE A 32 -6.09 34.56 -12.55
C ILE A 32 -5.48 35.78 -11.83
N GLY A 33 -6.14 36.93 -11.90
CA GLY A 33 -5.72 38.14 -11.18
C GLY A 33 -5.66 37.96 -9.66
N GLN A 34 -6.66 37.30 -9.06
CA GLN A 34 -6.68 37.00 -7.63
C GLN A 34 -5.57 36.04 -7.21
N VAL A 35 -5.32 34.99 -7.99
CA VAL A 35 -4.22 34.03 -7.72
C VAL A 35 -2.86 34.73 -7.83
N LEU A 36 -2.66 35.54 -8.86
CA LEU A 36 -1.43 36.32 -9.02
C LEU A 36 -1.24 37.34 -7.89
N LEU A 37 -2.32 38.01 -7.47
CA LEU A 37 -2.28 38.93 -6.32
C LEU A 37 -1.92 38.19 -5.03
N ALA A 38 -2.52 37.04 -4.78
CA ALA A 38 -2.18 36.21 -3.61
C ALA A 38 -0.73 35.74 -3.64
N LEU A 39 -0.20 35.36 -4.81
CA LEU A 39 1.19 34.94 -4.96
C LEU A 39 2.16 36.12 -4.78
N LEU A 40 1.86 37.30 -5.33
CA LEU A 40 2.64 38.52 -5.10
C LEU A 40 2.64 38.91 -3.62
N LEU A 41 1.50 38.82 -2.95
CA LEU A 41 1.40 39.11 -1.52
C LEU A 41 2.14 38.06 -0.68
N ALA A 42 2.04 36.78 -1.01
CA ALA A 42 2.79 35.72 -0.34
C ALA A 42 4.30 35.87 -0.53
N THR A 43 4.77 36.17 -1.74
CA THR A 43 6.19 36.41 -2.02
C THR A 43 6.69 37.64 -1.27
N SER A 44 5.92 38.72 -1.25
CA SER A 44 6.18 39.93 -0.45
C SER A 44 6.33 39.61 1.04
N LEU A 45 5.42 38.83 1.63
CA LEU A 45 5.47 38.48 3.06
C LEU A 45 6.59 37.49 3.41
N LEU A 46 6.79 36.44 2.60
CA LEU A 46 7.80 35.39 2.86
C LEU A 46 9.23 35.89 2.65
N SER A 47 9.42 36.91 1.81
CA SER A 47 10.72 37.56 1.58
C SER A 47 10.87 38.88 2.34
N TYR A 48 10.09 39.08 3.41
CA TYR A 48 10.21 40.28 4.24
C TYR A 48 11.56 40.34 4.95
N HIS A 49 12.17 41.52 4.92
CA HIS A 49 13.38 41.82 5.66
C HIS A 49 13.22 43.17 6.40
N PRO A 50 13.54 43.27 7.70
CA PRO A 50 13.31 44.50 8.48
C PRO A 50 14.13 45.71 8.02
N GLU A 51 15.21 45.51 7.27
CA GLU A 51 16.08 46.57 6.76
C GLU A 51 15.62 47.15 5.42
N ASP A 52 14.64 46.51 4.76
CA ASP A 52 14.09 47.01 3.50
C ASP A 52 13.28 48.31 3.72
N PRO A 53 13.19 49.18 2.70
CA PRO A 53 12.36 50.38 2.76
C PRO A 53 10.88 50.01 2.82
N GLY A 54 10.19 50.56 3.81
CA GLY A 54 8.77 50.34 4.10
C GLY A 54 8.07 51.59 4.60
N TRP A 55 6.87 51.42 5.15
CA TRP A 55 6.09 52.53 5.70
C TRP A 55 6.66 53.04 7.02
N THR A 56 7.18 52.13 7.84
CA THR A 56 7.73 52.45 9.17
C THR A 56 9.23 52.74 9.16
N TYR A 57 9.92 52.36 8.09
CA TYR A 57 11.38 52.48 8.00
C TYR A 57 11.82 52.88 6.60
N THR A 58 12.70 53.87 6.48
CA THR A 58 13.17 54.37 5.17
C THR A 58 14.18 53.46 4.48
N GLY A 59 14.62 52.38 5.14
CA GLY A 59 15.66 51.47 4.64
C GLY A 59 17.07 51.96 4.98
N SER A 60 18.00 51.03 5.25
CA SER A 60 19.44 51.31 5.42
C SER A 60 20.27 50.87 4.21
N THR A 61 19.72 49.98 3.37
CA THR A 61 20.39 49.37 2.22
C THR A 61 19.93 50.02 0.91
N LEU A 62 20.85 50.12 -0.05
CA LEU A 62 20.54 50.60 -1.41
C LEU A 62 19.81 49.56 -2.27
N VAL A 63 19.84 48.29 -1.87
CA VAL A 63 19.24 47.17 -2.59
C VAL A 63 18.15 46.56 -1.73
N VAL A 64 16.94 46.48 -2.28
CA VAL A 64 15.78 45.84 -1.64
C VAL A 64 15.95 44.33 -1.72
N SER A 65 15.87 43.65 -0.59
CA SER A 65 16.00 42.20 -0.50
C SER A 65 14.70 41.45 -0.81
N ASN A 66 13.54 42.10 -0.60
CA ASN A 66 12.23 41.55 -0.94
C ASN A 66 12.13 41.12 -2.41
N ALA A 67 11.69 39.88 -2.64
CA ALA A 67 11.59 39.28 -3.96
C ALA A 67 10.54 39.96 -4.85
N ALA A 68 9.52 40.60 -4.26
CA ALA A 68 8.53 41.41 -4.97
C ALA A 68 8.96 42.90 -5.11
N GLY A 69 10.22 43.22 -4.79
CA GLY A 69 10.81 44.55 -4.91
C GLY A 69 10.34 45.53 -3.85
N ALA A 70 10.60 46.82 -4.06
CA ALA A 70 10.29 47.90 -3.11
C ALA A 70 8.80 47.98 -2.74
N ALA A 71 7.92 47.75 -3.72
CA ALA A 71 6.48 47.73 -3.48
C ALA A 71 6.08 46.54 -2.58
N GLY A 72 6.69 45.37 -2.79
CA GLY A 72 6.51 44.19 -1.96
C GLY A 72 7.00 44.42 -0.53
N ALA A 73 8.18 45.01 -0.36
CA ALA A 73 8.71 45.37 0.96
C ALA A 73 7.76 46.32 1.71
N TRP A 74 7.25 47.34 1.03
CA TRP A 74 6.31 48.29 1.62
C TRP A 74 4.99 47.65 2.06
N VAL A 75 4.40 46.81 1.21
CA VAL A 75 3.15 46.10 1.55
C VAL A 75 3.36 45.14 2.71
N ALA A 76 4.47 44.38 2.71
CA ALA A 76 4.79 43.48 3.81
C ALA A 76 4.98 44.23 5.12
N ASP A 77 5.70 45.36 5.10
CA ASP A 77 5.93 46.20 6.28
C ASP A 77 4.61 46.68 6.90
N VAL A 78 3.69 47.22 6.08
CA VAL A 78 2.38 47.65 6.56
C VAL A 78 1.58 46.51 7.17
N LEU A 79 1.56 45.34 6.51
CA LEU A 79 0.80 44.19 6.99
C LEU A 79 1.37 43.61 8.29
N PHE A 80 2.70 43.49 8.40
CA PHE A 80 3.34 42.99 9.62
C PHE A 80 3.22 43.97 10.79
N VAL A 81 3.31 45.27 10.54
CA VAL A 81 3.14 46.28 11.60
C VAL A 81 1.71 46.27 12.13
N LEU A 82 0.70 46.17 11.26
CA LEU A 82 -0.70 46.20 11.69
C LEU A 82 -1.18 44.88 12.28
N PHE A 83 -0.84 43.75 11.64
CA PHE A 83 -1.43 42.44 11.93
C PHE A 83 -0.43 41.40 12.46
N GLY A 84 0.86 41.70 12.48
CA GLY A 84 1.90 40.77 12.90
C GLY A 84 1.88 39.48 12.08
N LEU A 85 2.00 38.33 12.75
CA LEU A 85 1.99 37.01 12.11
C LEU A 85 0.65 36.68 11.43
N ALA A 86 -0.45 37.36 11.78
CA ALA A 86 -1.72 37.18 11.07
C ALA A 86 -1.65 37.68 9.62
N ALA A 87 -0.66 38.50 9.26
CA ALA A 87 -0.38 38.91 7.88
C ALA A 87 -0.24 37.72 6.92
N TYR A 88 0.36 36.61 7.37
CA TYR A 88 0.49 35.38 6.57
C TYR A 88 -0.84 34.74 6.20
N GLY A 89 -1.94 35.08 6.88
CA GLY A 89 -3.29 34.63 6.54
C GLY A 89 -3.87 35.33 5.32
N PHE A 90 -3.44 36.55 4.96
CA PHE A 90 -4.05 37.33 3.87
C PHE A 90 -3.96 36.66 2.49
N PRO A 91 -2.81 36.08 2.06
CA PRO A 91 -2.77 35.32 0.81
C PRO A 91 -3.77 34.17 0.78
N LEU A 92 -3.91 33.44 1.90
CA LEU A 92 -4.87 32.34 2.01
C LEU A 92 -6.30 32.83 1.92
N LEU A 93 -6.63 33.95 2.58
CA LEU A 93 -7.96 34.55 2.55
C LEU A 93 -8.38 34.99 1.13
N ILE A 94 -7.45 35.54 0.34
CA ILE A 94 -7.70 35.91 -1.07
C ILE A 94 -7.99 34.66 -1.93
N LEU A 95 -7.43 33.50 -1.56
CA LEU A 95 -7.62 32.25 -2.30
C LEU A 95 -8.90 31.49 -1.93
N ILE A 96 -9.54 31.78 -0.79
CA ILE A 96 -10.78 31.08 -0.37
C ILE A 96 -11.91 31.23 -1.41
N PRO A 97 -12.23 32.44 -1.92
CA PRO A 97 -13.24 32.60 -2.97
C PRO A 97 -12.90 31.83 -4.25
N VAL A 98 -11.62 31.81 -4.63
CA VAL A 98 -11.13 31.05 -5.80
C VAL A 98 -11.35 29.57 -5.60
N ALA A 99 -10.96 29.02 -4.45
CA ALA A 99 -11.15 27.61 -4.12
C ALA A 99 -12.65 27.24 -4.12
N LYS A 100 -13.49 28.07 -3.51
CA LYS A 100 -14.95 27.86 -3.49
C LYS A 100 -15.52 27.85 -4.91
N GLN A 101 -15.08 28.78 -5.75
CA GLN A 101 -15.53 28.89 -7.13
C GLN A 101 -15.05 27.73 -8.01
N MET A 102 -13.88 27.15 -7.75
CA MET A 102 -13.40 25.97 -8.50
C MET A 102 -14.09 24.67 -8.05
N LEU A 103 -14.41 24.54 -6.75
CA LEU A 103 -15.10 23.37 -6.21
C LEU A 103 -16.60 23.41 -6.48
N SER A 104 -17.20 24.60 -6.50
CA SER A 104 -18.61 24.80 -6.83
C SER A 104 -18.75 25.04 -8.33
N GLN A 105 -19.21 24.05 -9.09
CA GLN A 105 -19.62 24.23 -10.50
C GLN A 105 -20.86 25.13 -10.66
N ARG A 106 -21.35 25.74 -9.56
CA ARG A 106 -22.47 26.65 -9.61
C ARG A 106 -22.00 28.02 -10.08
N GLU A 107 -22.71 28.56 -11.07
CA GLU A 107 -22.77 29.99 -11.30
C GLU A 107 -23.51 30.61 -10.12
N ASP A 108 -22.82 30.72 -8.98
CA ASP A 108 -23.35 31.45 -7.84
C ASP A 108 -23.40 32.92 -8.26
N ASP A 109 -24.61 33.44 -8.47
CA ASP A 109 -24.84 34.87 -8.57
C ASP A 109 -24.19 35.55 -7.36
N LEU A 110 -23.54 36.69 -7.59
CA LEU A 110 -22.89 37.48 -6.56
C LEU A 110 -23.91 37.92 -5.51
N ASN A 111 -24.08 37.11 -4.47
CA ASN A 111 -24.94 37.41 -3.35
C ASN A 111 -24.25 38.44 -2.46
N ALA A 112 -24.51 39.73 -2.73
CA ALA A 112 -24.03 40.84 -1.90
C ALA A 112 -24.19 40.63 -0.37
N PRO A 113 -25.33 40.11 0.15
CA PRO A 113 -25.44 39.87 1.59
C PRO A 113 -24.50 38.76 2.08
N LEU A 114 -24.28 37.72 1.28
CA LEU A 114 -23.36 36.64 1.61
C LEU A 114 -21.90 37.14 1.63
N LEU A 115 -21.52 37.96 0.65
CA LEU A 115 -20.21 38.61 0.61
C LEU A 115 -19.99 39.51 1.83
N ALA A 116 -21.02 40.24 2.28
CA ALA A 116 -20.93 41.06 3.48
C ALA A 116 -20.71 40.20 4.74
N VAL A 117 -21.44 39.09 4.87
CA VAL A 117 -21.27 38.14 6.00
C VAL A 117 -19.86 37.53 5.99
N GLN A 118 -19.36 37.14 4.82
CA GLN A 118 -18.01 36.61 4.66
C GLN A 118 -16.93 37.66 4.98
N ALA A 119 -17.14 38.92 4.60
CA ALA A 119 -16.24 40.02 4.94
C ALA A 119 -16.20 40.29 6.44
N ILE A 120 -17.35 40.23 7.13
CA ILE A 120 -17.43 40.30 8.59
C ILE A 120 -16.69 39.11 9.21
N GLY A 121 -16.94 37.90 8.72
CA GLY A 121 -16.22 36.69 9.14
C GLY A 121 -14.72 36.84 9.04
N LEU A 122 -14.23 37.35 7.89
CA LEU A 122 -12.82 37.66 7.66
C LEU A 122 -12.29 38.66 8.69
N GLY A 123 -12.98 39.77 8.90
CA GLY A 123 -12.60 40.75 9.91
C GLY A 123 -12.46 40.14 11.30
N LEU A 124 -13.45 39.35 11.73
CA LEU A 124 -13.44 38.66 13.03
C LEU A 124 -12.29 37.66 13.15
N THR A 125 -12.00 36.89 12.09
CA THR A 125 -10.85 35.96 12.09
C THR A 125 -9.54 36.71 12.22
N VAL A 126 -9.32 37.76 11.42
CA VAL A 126 -8.06 38.52 11.46
C VAL A 126 -7.86 39.16 12.82
N ILE A 127 -8.88 39.84 13.36
CA ILE A 127 -8.87 40.44 14.70
C ILE A 127 -8.52 39.41 15.76
N SER A 128 -9.16 38.24 15.72
CA SER A 128 -8.91 37.18 16.68
C SER A 128 -7.49 36.61 16.58
N PHE A 129 -7.00 36.32 15.37
CA PHE A 129 -5.66 35.80 15.18
C PHE A 129 -4.58 36.82 15.58
N CYS A 130 -4.77 38.12 15.33
CA CYS A 130 -3.88 39.17 15.82
C CYS A 130 -3.75 39.09 17.35
N LEU A 131 -4.88 38.98 18.06
CA LEU A 131 -4.90 38.85 19.52
C LEU A 131 -4.27 37.53 20.00
N LEU A 132 -4.55 36.40 19.35
CA LEU A 132 -3.98 35.11 19.72
C LEU A 132 -2.46 35.07 19.52
N PHE A 133 -1.96 35.64 18.43
CA PHE A 133 -0.53 35.72 18.16
C PHE A 133 0.18 36.62 19.17
N ASP A 134 -0.42 37.75 19.54
CA ASP A 134 0.12 38.63 20.58
C ASP A 134 0.31 37.88 21.92
N LEU A 135 -0.73 37.14 22.34
CA LEU A 135 -0.75 36.48 23.64
C LEU A 135 0.19 35.26 23.72
N HIS A 136 0.33 34.47 22.66
CA HIS A 136 1.01 33.16 22.73
C HIS A 136 2.31 33.07 21.94
N PHE A 137 2.54 33.92 20.93
CA PHE A 137 3.65 33.77 19.99
C PHE A 137 4.72 34.86 20.11
N TYR A 138 4.81 35.51 21.28
CA TYR A 138 5.75 36.60 21.56
C TYR A 138 7.21 36.29 21.17
N SER A 139 7.67 35.05 21.39
CA SER A 139 9.07 34.65 21.10
C SER A 139 9.36 34.36 19.62
N HIS A 140 8.35 33.99 18.83
CA HIS A 140 8.53 33.55 17.44
C HIS A 140 8.58 34.71 16.44
N ALA A 141 8.31 35.93 16.92
CA ALA A 141 8.26 37.15 16.13
C ALA A 141 9.47 38.07 16.38
N SER A 142 10.58 37.57 16.92
CA SER A 142 11.77 38.39 17.22
C SER A 142 12.41 39.06 16.01
N HIS A 143 12.13 38.55 14.80
CA HIS A 143 12.55 39.16 13.53
C HIS A 143 11.58 40.23 13.01
N LEU A 144 10.37 40.31 13.56
CA LEU A 144 9.41 41.36 13.22
C LEU A 144 9.74 42.61 14.05
N ARG A 145 9.50 43.78 13.45
CA ARG A 145 9.74 45.08 14.10
C ARG A 145 8.78 45.32 15.27
N GLU A 146 7.54 44.86 15.11
CA GLU A 146 6.48 44.90 16.11
C GLU A 146 6.27 43.52 16.77
N GLN A 147 5.43 43.48 17.81
CA GLN A 147 5.06 42.21 18.46
C GLN A 147 4.34 41.26 17.49
N SER A 148 4.27 39.99 17.87
CA SER A 148 3.69 38.89 17.07
C SER A 148 2.26 39.14 16.60
N GLY A 149 1.46 39.94 17.31
CA GLY A 149 0.09 40.31 16.92
C GLY A 149 -0.04 41.64 16.17
N GLY A 150 1.06 42.35 15.91
CA GLY A 150 1.06 43.71 15.39
C GLY A 150 0.42 44.71 16.35
N ILE A 151 0.22 45.93 15.89
CA ILE A 151 -0.40 47.01 16.70
C ILE A 151 -1.83 46.63 17.11
N LEU A 152 -2.59 45.96 16.23
CA LEU A 152 -3.97 45.56 16.53
C LEU A 152 -4.04 44.51 17.65
N GLY A 153 -3.19 43.49 17.61
CA GLY A 153 -3.13 42.46 18.65
C GLY A 153 -2.80 43.06 20.00
N GLN A 154 -1.78 43.92 20.05
CA GLN A 154 -1.37 44.62 21.27
C GLN A 154 -2.49 45.49 21.85
N LEU A 155 -3.18 46.27 21.01
CA LEU A 155 -4.28 47.14 21.44
C LEU A 155 -5.44 46.32 22.03
N LEU A 156 -5.79 45.20 21.38
CA LEU A 156 -6.82 44.30 21.87
C LEU A 156 -6.41 43.61 23.17
N ALA A 157 -5.15 43.19 23.29
CA ALA A 157 -4.64 42.57 24.52
C ALA A 157 -4.71 43.56 25.69
N GLN A 158 -4.27 44.81 25.49
CA GLN A 158 -4.36 45.86 26.50
C GLN A 158 -5.79 46.16 26.94
N LEU A 159 -6.75 46.07 26.01
CA LEU A 159 -8.17 46.31 26.31
C LEU A 159 -8.83 45.11 27.02
N LEU A 160 -8.55 43.88 26.57
CA LEU A 160 -9.28 42.69 27.02
C LEU A 160 -8.64 42.01 28.24
N LEU A 161 -7.32 42.05 28.40
CA LEU A 161 -6.64 41.38 29.53
C LEU A 161 -7.10 41.89 30.90
N PRO A 162 -7.29 43.20 31.14
CA PRO A 162 -7.80 43.70 32.41
C PRO A 162 -9.24 43.24 32.71
N ALA A 163 -10.05 43.02 31.67
CA ALA A 163 -11.46 42.67 31.81
C ALA A 163 -11.70 41.15 31.92
N LEU A 164 -10.98 40.34 31.14
CA LEU A 164 -11.23 38.90 30.98
C LEU A 164 -10.14 38.00 31.56
N SER A 165 -9.02 38.57 32.03
CA SER A 165 -7.77 37.84 32.36
C SER A 165 -7.18 37.09 31.16
N TYR A 166 -5.92 36.64 31.28
CA TYR A 166 -5.23 35.91 30.20
C TYR A 166 -6.06 34.74 29.66
N VAL A 167 -6.52 33.84 30.53
CA VAL A 167 -7.29 32.65 30.09
C VAL A 167 -8.61 33.05 29.43
N GLY A 168 -9.36 34.00 30.00
CA GLY A 168 -10.64 34.43 29.41
C GLY A 168 -10.47 35.11 28.05
N THR A 169 -9.45 35.96 27.90
CA THR A 169 -9.14 36.60 26.62
C THR A 169 -8.79 35.56 25.55
N THR A 170 -8.00 34.55 25.88
CA THR A 170 -7.62 33.49 24.93
C THR A 170 -8.81 32.64 24.48
N ILE A 171 -9.69 32.23 25.41
CA ILE A 171 -10.91 31.47 25.07
C ILE A 171 -11.84 32.32 24.21
N SER A 172 -12.01 33.60 24.55
CA SER A 172 -12.86 34.53 23.79
C SER A 172 -12.32 34.74 22.38
N ALA A 173 -11.00 34.88 22.23
CA ALA A 173 -10.34 34.97 20.94
C ALA A 173 -10.55 33.67 20.13
N LEU A 174 -10.29 32.49 20.70
CA LEU A 174 -10.53 31.20 20.03
C LEU A 174 -11.99 31.06 19.56
N ALA A 175 -12.96 31.39 20.41
CA ALA A 175 -14.37 31.38 20.05
C ALA A 175 -14.67 32.33 18.87
N LEU A 176 -14.10 33.54 18.89
CA LEU A 176 -14.27 34.52 17.82
C LEU A 176 -13.58 34.09 16.51
N ALA A 177 -12.42 33.43 16.59
CA ALA A 177 -11.73 32.88 15.43
C ALA A 177 -12.56 31.78 14.77
N LEU A 178 -13.09 30.84 15.58
CA LEU A 178 -13.97 29.78 15.09
C LEU A 178 -15.24 30.36 14.48
N PHE A 179 -15.88 31.32 15.15
CA PHE A 179 -17.07 31.98 14.63
C PHE A 179 -16.79 32.69 13.29
N GLY A 180 -15.71 33.49 13.22
CA GLY A 180 -15.31 34.13 11.97
C GLY A 180 -15.04 33.13 10.84
N LEU A 181 -14.35 32.03 11.14
CA LEU A 181 -14.01 30.99 10.17
C LEU A 181 -15.26 30.25 9.68
N THR A 182 -16.28 30.08 10.51
CA THR A 182 -17.59 29.51 10.11
C THR A 182 -18.42 30.44 9.22
N LEU A 183 -18.21 31.75 9.30
CA LEU A 183 -18.87 32.69 8.38
C LEU A 183 -18.19 32.71 7.00
N ILE A 184 -16.88 32.45 6.95
CA ILE A 184 -16.10 32.39 5.72
C ILE A 184 -16.33 31.06 5.00
N ILE A 185 -16.15 29.95 5.72
CA ILE A 185 -16.30 28.61 5.18
C ILE A 185 -17.74 28.20 5.43
N GLU A 186 -18.51 27.98 4.37
CA GLU A 186 -19.91 27.53 4.40
C GLU A 186 -20.04 26.08 4.88
N ILE A 187 -19.45 25.78 6.04
CA ILE A 187 -19.45 24.46 6.65
C ILE A 187 -20.82 24.25 7.27
N SER A 188 -21.55 23.28 6.74
CA SER A 188 -22.65 22.67 7.49
C SER A 188 -22.06 21.83 8.61
N TRP A 189 -22.13 22.32 9.86
CA TRP A 189 -21.67 21.58 11.04
C TRP A 189 -22.34 20.21 11.17
N LEU A 190 -23.60 20.09 10.75
CA LEU A 190 -24.29 18.80 10.64
C LEU A 190 -23.55 17.84 9.72
N SER A 191 -23.15 18.30 8.53
CA SER A 191 -22.39 17.47 7.59
C SER A 191 -21.00 17.09 8.09
N VAL A 192 -20.36 17.92 8.91
CA VAL A 192 -19.08 17.58 9.55
C VAL A 192 -19.29 16.48 10.59
N ILE A 193 -20.30 16.63 11.45
CA ILE A 193 -20.65 15.63 12.47
C ILE A 193 -20.99 14.29 11.81
N ASP A 194 -21.80 14.31 10.73
CA ASP A 194 -22.18 13.10 9.99
C ASP A 194 -20.96 12.40 9.37
N ARG A 195 -20.04 13.17 8.77
CA ARG A 195 -18.81 12.62 8.16
C ARG A 195 -17.88 12.03 9.20
N ILE A 196 -17.68 12.73 10.32
CA ILE A 196 -16.87 12.21 11.44
C ILE A 196 -17.51 10.93 11.96
N GLY A 197 -18.81 10.93 12.23
CA GLY A 197 -19.55 9.75 12.67
C GLY A 197 -19.40 8.56 11.72
N ALA A 198 -19.53 8.80 10.41
CA ALA A 198 -19.33 7.77 9.39
C ALA A 198 -17.90 7.22 9.39
N MET A 199 -16.88 8.08 9.51
CA MET A 199 -15.48 7.65 9.62
C MET A 199 -15.23 6.82 10.88
N THR A 200 -15.79 7.21 12.03
CA THR A 200 -15.64 6.45 13.28
C THR A 200 -16.27 5.07 13.17
N LEU A 201 -17.46 4.97 12.57
CA LEU A 201 -18.13 3.69 12.33
C LEU A 201 -17.37 2.82 11.32
N GLN A 202 -16.85 3.40 10.24
CA GLN A 202 -16.02 2.68 9.27
C GLN A 202 -14.72 2.18 9.90
N ALA A 203 -14.04 3.01 10.68
CA ALA A 203 -12.83 2.62 11.41
C ALA A 203 -13.13 1.50 12.42
N GLY A 204 -14.26 1.58 13.14
CA GLY A 204 -14.73 0.54 14.04
C GLY A 204 -14.99 -0.79 13.32
N ASN A 205 -15.69 -0.75 12.19
CA ASN A 205 -15.97 -1.93 11.37
C ASN A 205 -14.69 -2.53 10.76
N TRP A 206 -13.80 -1.69 10.23
CA TRP A 206 -12.51 -2.10 9.69
C TRP A 206 -11.63 -2.76 10.75
N SER A 207 -11.56 -2.14 11.95
CA SER A 207 -10.84 -2.69 13.09
C SER A 207 -11.41 -4.06 13.48
N ARG A 208 -12.73 -4.18 13.60
CA ARG A 208 -13.40 -5.45 13.92
C ARG A 208 -13.07 -6.55 12.91
N ILE A 209 -13.11 -6.25 11.61
CA ILE A 209 -12.79 -7.20 10.54
C ILE A 209 -11.29 -7.59 10.57
N LYS A 210 -10.39 -6.63 10.77
CA LYS A 210 -8.96 -6.91 10.87
C LYS A 210 -8.63 -7.75 12.11
N TRP A 211 -9.29 -7.46 13.24
CA TRP A 211 -9.15 -8.23 14.46
C TRP A 211 -9.64 -9.67 14.29
N SER A 212 -10.79 -9.89 13.65
CA SER A 212 -11.29 -11.24 13.39
C SER A 212 -10.35 -12.01 12.46
N GLN A 213 -9.87 -11.40 11.38
CA GLN A 213 -8.89 -12.01 10.46
C GLN A 213 -7.57 -12.37 11.15
N LEU A 214 -7.06 -11.51 12.03
CA LEU A 214 -5.83 -11.78 12.78
C LEU A 214 -6.01 -12.95 13.75
N LEU A 215 -7.15 -13.00 14.47
CA LEU A 215 -7.46 -14.12 15.36
C LEU A 215 -7.58 -15.44 14.58
N GLU A 216 -8.28 -15.43 13.45
CA GLU A 216 -8.43 -16.59 12.58
C GLU A 216 -7.08 -17.05 12.00
N ALA A 217 -6.23 -16.13 11.56
CA ALA A 217 -4.90 -16.45 11.07
C ALA A 217 -4.00 -17.08 12.17
N ARG A 218 -4.11 -16.60 13.41
CA ARG A 218 -3.40 -17.20 14.56
C ARG A 218 -3.91 -18.61 14.86
N ARG A 219 -5.23 -18.82 14.82
CA ARG A 219 -5.84 -20.15 15.01
C ARG A 219 -5.43 -21.12 13.88
N ALA A 220 -5.47 -20.66 12.64
CA ALA A 220 -5.07 -21.45 11.47
C ALA A 220 -3.60 -21.88 11.55
N LYS A 221 -2.69 -20.98 11.96
CA LYS A 221 -1.28 -21.32 12.20
C LYS A 221 -1.12 -22.42 13.26
N GLY A 222 -1.84 -22.32 14.38
CA GLY A 222 -1.77 -23.34 15.43
C GLY A 222 -2.33 -24.71 15.00
N VAL A 223 -3.33 -24.76 14.10
CA VAL A 223 -3.84 -26.01 13.53
C VAL A 223 -2.83 -26.61 12.55
N ILE A 224 -2.25 -25.80 11.66
CA ILE A 224 -1.24 -26.23 10.70
C ILE A 224 0.00 -26.77 11.42
N GLU A 225 0.45 -26.11 12.48
CA GLU A 225 1.62 -26.52 13.26
C GLU A 225 1.41 -27.90 13.91
N LYS A 226 0.23 -28.14 14.51
CA LYS A 226 -0.16 -29.45 15.05
C LYS A 226 -0.26 -30.53 13.96
N GLU A 227 -0.77 -30.19 12.79
CA GLU A 227 -0.86 -31.14 11.68
C GLU A 227 0.53 -31.49 11.13
N VAL A 228 1.45 -30.52 11.09
CA VAL A 228 2.85 -30.74 10.72
C VAL A 228 3.57 -31.60 11.76
N GLU A 229 3.35 -31.37 13.06
CA GLU A 229 3.91 -32.20 14.13
C GLU A 229 3.41 -33.64 14.05
N THR A 230 2.10 -33.87 13.91
CA THR A 230 1.54 -35.23 13.78
C THR A 230 2.06 -35.95 12.54
N ARG A 231 2.22 -35.25 11.41
CA ARG A 231 2.86 -35.81 10.20
C ARG A 231 4.33 -36.15 10.44
N LYS A 232 5.10 -35.29 11.13
CA LYS A 232 6.50 -35.57 11.47
C LYS A 232 6.64 -36.78 12.37
N GLU A 233 5.80 -36.91 13.39
CA GLU A 233 5.78 -38.08 14.27
C GLU A 233 5.43 -39.36 13.50
N ALA A 234 4.45 -39.31 12.59
CA ALA A 234 4.10 -40.44 11.74
C ALA A 234 5.27 -40.87 10.84
N ILE A 235 5.97 -39.92 10.23
CA ILE A 235 7.17 -40.18 9.41
C ILE A 235 8.29 -40.77 10.29
N GLN A 236 8.54 -40.24 11.49
CA GLN A 236 9.56 -40.78 12.39
C GLN A 236 9.28 -42.22 12.78
N ARG A 237 8.03 -42.56 13.12
CA ARG A 237 7.63 -43.94 13.42
C ARG A 237 7.86 -44.86 12.22
N GLN A 238 7.59 -44.40 11.00
CA GLN A 238 7.87 -45.16 9.78
C GLN A 238 9.37 -45.38 9.56
N VAL A 239 10.20 -44.35 9.74
CA VAL A 239 11.67 -44.46 9.60
C VAL A 239 12.27 -45.37 10.68
N GLU A 240 11.75 -45.33 11.91
CA GLU A 240 12.20 -46.20 13.01
C GLU A 240 11.84 -47.68 12.75
N HIS A 241 10.63 -47.93 12.24
CA HIS A 241 10.22 -49.26 11.79
C HIS A 241 11.13 -49.78 10.67
N GLU A 242 11.48 -48.92 9.70
CA GLU A 242 12.37 -49.29 8.60
C GLU A 242 13.80 -49.58 9.05
N LYS A 243 14.33 -48.82 10.04
CA LYS A 243 15.67 -49.04 10.60
C LYS A 243 15.80 -50.29 11.47
N THR A 244 14.71 -50.73 12.10
CA THR A 244 14.70 -51.91 12.99
C THR A 244 14.60 -53.21 12.18
N ARG A 245 14.38 -53.12 10.87
CA ARG A 245 14.23 -54.27 9.98
C ARG A 245 15.57 -54.98 9.76
N ALA A 246 15.56 -56.31 9.88
CA ALA A 246 16.74 -57.13 9.62
C ALA A 246 17.16 -57.06 8.15
N PRO A 247 18.47 -57.02 7.84
CA PRO A 247 18.96 -56.93 6.47
C PRO A 247 18.58 -58.19 5.67
N LEU A 248 18.20 -57.97 4.41
CA LEU A 248 17.82 -59.00 3.44
C LEU A 248 18.96 -60.01 3.25
N VAL A 249 18.68 -61.30 3.46
CA VAL A 249 19.67 -62.37 3.24
C VAL A 249 19.58 -62.85 1.79
N ILE A 250 20.50 -62.39 0.94
CA ILE A 250 20.64 -62.85 -0.44
C ILE A 250 21.64 -64.00 -0.48
N GLN A 251 21.18 -65.23 -0.76
CA GLN A 251 22.08 -66.37 -0.90
C GLN A 251 22.76 -66.34 -2.28
N LYS A 252 24.09 -66.18 -2.28
CA LYS A 252 24.90 -66.22 -3.50
C LYS A 252 24.77 -67.60 -4.16
N ARG A 253 24.42 -67.61 -5.45
CA ARG A 253 24.30 -68.83 -6.26
C ARG A 253 25.60 -69.65 -6.18
N GLU A 254 25.52 -70.88 -5.69
CA GLU A 254 26.61 -71.85 -5.80
C GLU A 254 26.64 -72.38 -7.24
N ASP A 255 27.54 -71.84 -8.06
CA ASP A 255 27.83 -72.39 -9.38
C ASP A 255 28.61 -73.71 -9.23
N LYS A 256 27.89 -74.82 -9.04
CA LYS A 256 28.49 -76.15 -9.20
C LYS A 256 28.94 -76.30 -10.65
N LYS A 257 30.27 -76.30 -10.87
CA LYS A 257 30.85 -76.60 -12.18
C LYS A 257 30.30 -77.97 -12.64
N PRO A 258 29.79 -78.09 -13.87
CA PRO A 258 29.18 -79.33 -14.33
C PRO A 258 30.21 -80.47 -14.28
N GLU A 259 29.88 -81.54 -13.56
CA GLU A 259 30.70 -82.77 -13.55
C GLU A 259 30.61 -83.41 -14.93
N ILE A 260 31.75 -83.47 -15.63
CA ILE A 260 31.81 -84.08 -16.97
C ILE A 260 31.66 -85.59 -16.80
N SER A 261 30.59 -86.16 -17.35
CA SER A 261 30.35 -87.59 -17.27
C SER A 261 31.45 -88.39 -17.99
N GLN A 262 31.79 -89.59 -17.49
CA GLN A 262 32.85 -90.43 -18.06
C GLN A 262 32.60 -90.75 -19.56
N ARG A 263 31.34 -90.75 -20.00
CA ARG A 263 30.93 -90.92 -21.40
C ARG A 263 31.29 -89.70 -22.25
N ALA A 264 31.00 -88.49 -21.77
CA ALA A 264 31.32 -87.25 -22.48
C ALA A 264 32.85 -87.06 -22.64
N ALA A 265 33.65 -87.51 -21.67
CA ALA A 265 35.10 -87.50 -21.76
C ALA A 265 35.64 -88.50 -22.81
N LYS A 266 35.06 -89.71 -22.90
CA LYS A 266 35.44 -90.72 -23.90
C LYS A 266 35.06 -90.33 -25.33
N GLU A 267 33.89 -89.73 -25.53
CA GLU A 267 33.40 -89.32 -26.85
C GLU A 267 34.12 -88.07 -27.40
N LYS A 268 34.67 -87.20 -26.54
CA LYS A 268 35.48 -86.03 -26.97
C LYS A 268 36.80 -86.41 -27.64
N GLN A 269 37.30 -87.64 -27.44
CA GLN A 269 38.60 -88.10 -27.95
C GLN A 269 38.37 -89.19 -29.02
N GLY A 270 37.86 -88.78 -30.19
CA GLY A 270 37.60 -89.64 -31.34
C GLY A 270 38.35 -89.19 -32.60
N ASN A 271 38.86 -90.14 -33.37
CA ASN A 271 39.65 -89.94 -34.59
C ASN A 271 38.93 -89.09 -35.66
N LEU A 272 39.70 -88.22 -36.33
CA LEU A 272 39.25 -87.13 -37.21
C LEU A 272 38.36 -87.49 -38.42
N PHE A 273 38.06 -88.76 -38.68
CA PHE A 273 37.22 -89.18 -39.80
C PHE A 273 36.46 -90.47 -39.44
N LYS A 274 35.33 -90.32 -38.72
CA LYS A 274 34.09 -91.13 -38.82
C LYS A 274 33.16 -90.78 -37.65
N THR A 275 32.14 -89.98 -37.96
CA THR A 275 31.03 -89.64 -37.06
C THR A 275 29.94 -90.70 -37.18
N GLU A 276 30.16 -91.89 -36.62
CA GLU A 276 29.12 -92.93 -36.59
C GLU A 276 29.11 -93.61 -35.22
N SER A 277 27.96 -93.45 -34.54
CA SER A 277 27.46 -94.14 -33.33
C SER A 277 28.39 -95.17 -32.67
N ILE A 278 28.86 -94.88 -31.47
CA ILE A 278 29.35 -95.90 -30.54
C ILE A 278 28.12 -96.60 -29.94
N GLU A 279 28.02 -97.93 -30.07
CA GLU A 279 26.97 -98.77 -29.44
C GLU A 279 25.51 -98.41 -29.81
N GLY A 280 25.26 -97.95 -31.04
CA GLY A 280 23.89 -97.72 -31.53
C GLY A 280 23.14 -96.55 -30.88
N LEU A 281 23.81 -95.74 -30.06
CA LEU A 281 23.27 -94.53 -29.47
C LEU A 281 23.82 -93.29 -30.20
N PRO A 282 22.99 -92.25 -30.41
CA PRO A 282 23.43 -91.00 -31.04
C PRO A 282 24.50 -90.28 -30.20
N ALA A 283 25.48 -89.67 -30.87
CA ALA A 283 26.62 -89.02 -30.22
C ALA A 283 26.20 -87.73 -29.47
N LEU A 284 26.79 -87.49 -28.30
CA LEU A 284 26.52 -86.28 -27.50
C LEU A 284 26.97 -84.98 -28.20
N SER A 285 27.82 -85.08 -29.22
CA SER A 285 28.21 -83.95 -30.08
C SER A 285 27.08 -83.43 -30.98
N LEU A 286 25.96 -84.16 -31.09
CA LEU A 286 24.75 -83.67 -31.75
C LEU A 286 23.97 -82.67 -30.88
N LEU A 287 24.33 -82.54 -29.60
CA LEU A 287 23.76 -81.54 -28.71
C LEU A 287 24.58 -80.25 -28.83
N ASP A 288 23.87 -79.12 -28.94
CA ASP A 288 24.50 -77.82 -28.88
C ASP A 288 25.13 -77.59 -27.50
N GLU A 289 26.33 -77.00 -27.47
CA GLU A 289 27.00 -76.66 -26.21
C GLU A 289 26.18 -75.60 -25.45
N ALA A 290 26.06 -75.78 -24.13
CA ALA A 290 25.38 -74.82 -23.27
C ALA A 290 26.10 -73.46 -23.34
N ARG A 291 25.39 -72.45 -23.86
CA ARG A 291 25.93 -71.08 -23.98
C ARG A 291 26.10 -70.48 -22.59
N ASP A 292 27.30 -69.96 -22.28
CA ASP A 292 27.57 -69.32 -20.99
C ASP A 292 26.75 -68.01 -20.78
N GLU A 293 26.11 -67.49 -21.82
CA GLU A 293 25.25 -66.31 -21.73
C GLU A 293 24.00 -66.53 -20.86
N ASP A 294 23.50 -67.77 -20.78
CA ASP A 294 22.34 -68.14 -19.95
C ASP A 294 22.67 -68.18 -18.44
N ARG A 295 23.91 -67.86 -18.04
CA ARG A 295 24.35 -67.81 -16.64
C ARG A 295 24.34 -66.42 -16.00
N ARG A 296 24.03 -65.36 -16.73
CA ARG A 296 24.01 -64.00 -16.16
C ARG A 296 22.83 -63.84 -15.20
N GLY A 297 23.06 -64.12 -13.91
CA GLY A 297 22.13 -63.80 -12.84
C GLY A 297 21.96 -62.28 -12.65
N LEU A 298 20.87 -61.88 -12.00
CA LEU A 298 20.67 -60.50 -11.57
C LEU A 298 21.72 -60.11 -10.51
N SER A 299 22.18 -58.84 -10.50
CA SER A 299 23.03 -58.33 -9.42
C SER A 299 22.28 -58.27 -8.09
N GLU A 300 23.01 -58.31 -6.98
CA GLU A 300 22.43 -58.23 -5.62
C GLU A 300 21.59 -56.95 -5.45
N ASP A 301 22.09 -55.80 -5.92
CA ASP A 301 21.36 -54.52 -5.91
C ASP A 301 20.03 -54.58 -6.68
N ASN A 302 19.99 -55.32 -7.79
CA ASN A 302 18.76 -55.47 -8.58
C ASN A 302 17.77 -56.41 -7.90
N LEU A 303 18.23 -57.46 -7.21
CA LEU A 303 17.37 -58.35 -6.42
C LEU A 303 16.76 -57.61 -5.23
N GLU A 304 17.55 -56.75 -4.58
CA GLU A 304 17.07 -55.89 -3.49
C GLU A 304 16.09 -54.83 -3.99
N ALA A 305 16.36 -54.19 -5.13
CA ALA A 305 15.42 -53.24 -5.72
C ALA A 305 14.09 -53.92 -6.10
N MET A 306 14.16 -55.15 -6.63
CA MET A 306 12.96 -55.91 -7.01
C MET A 306 12.18 -56.41 -5.79
N SER A 307 12.86 -56.79 -4.70
CA SER A 307 12.19 -57.19 -3.45
C SER A 307 11.45 -56.00 -2.82
N ARG A 308 12.07 -54.81 -2.77
CA ARG A 308 11.42 -53.58 -2.30
C ARG A 308 10.23 -53.20 -3.18
N LEU A 309 10.36 -53.34 -4.51
CA LEU A 309 9.27 -53.07 -5.45
C LEU A 309 8.09 -54.01 -5.19
N LEU A 310 8.36 -55.30 -4.97
CA LEU A 310 7.32 -56.30 -4.67
C LEU A 310 6.56 -55.94 -3.39
N GLU A 311 7.24 -55.52 -2.33
CA GLU A 311 6.61 -55.07 -1.08
C GLU A 311 5.74 -53.83 -1.29
N LEU A 312 6.25 -52.82 -2.00
CA LEU A 312 5.47 -51.62 -2.34
C LEU A 312 4.21 -51.98 -3.14
N LYS A 313 4.32 -52.93 -4.08
CA LYS A 313 3.19 -53.38 -4.88
C LYS A 313 2.18 -54.19 -4.06
N LEU A 314 2.62 -55.06 -3.15
CA LEU A 314 1.71 -55.76 -2.23
C LEU A 314 0.99 -54.78 -1.30
N LYS A 315 1.69 -53.74 -0.85
CA LYS A 315 1.14 -52.67 -0.02
C LYS A 315 0.09 -51.84 -0.76
N ASP A 316 0.27 -51.58 -2.05
CA ASP A 316 -0.76 -50.94 -2.90
C ASP A 316 -2.09 -51.74 -2.90
N TYR A 317 -2.04 -53.06 -2.71
CA TYR A 317 -3.21 -53.95 -2.58
C TYR A 317 -3.68 -54.16 -1.14
N GLY A 318 -3.11 -53.44 -0.16
CA GLY A 318 -3.45 -53.55 1.26
C GLY A 318 -2.89 -54.81 1.95
N ILE A 319 -1.88 -55.44 1.36
CA ILE A 319 -1.19 -56.61 1.93
C ILE A 319 0.17 -56.17 2.47
N ASP A 320 0.30 -56.08 3.80
CA ASP A 320 1.58 -55.83 4.46
C ASP A 320 2.39 -57.12 4.54
N ALA A 321 3.45 -57.22 3.73
CA ALA A 321 4.35 -58.36 3.66
C ALA A 321 5.80 -57.89 3.55
N GLU A 322 6.72 -58.66 4.14
CA GLU A 322 8.15 -58.38 4.14
C GLU A 322 8.91 -59.55 3.50
N VAL A 323 9.78 -59.25 2.54
CA VAL A 323 10.67 -60.24 1.94
C VAL A 323 11.82 -60.51 2.92
N VAL A 324 11.99 -61.79 3.30
CA VAL A 324 13.01 -62.22 4.26
C VAL A 324 14.27 -62.73 3.57
N ALA A 325 14.11 -63.42 2.43
CA ALA A 325 15.21 -64.00 1.67
C ALA A 325 14.86 -64.07 0.18
N VAL A 326 15.89 -64.05 -0.68
CA VAL A 326 15.76 -64.18 -2.14
C VAL A 326 16.65 -65.33 -2.64
N PHE A 327 16.08 -66.21 -3.45
CA PHE A 327 16.71 -67.41 -4.01
C PHE A 327 16.69 -67.35 -5.54
N PRO A 328 17.81 -66.96 -6.19
CA PRO A 328 17.87 -66.86 -7.63
C PRO A 328 17.98 -68.25 -8.28
N GLY A 329 16.98 -68.61 -9.10
CA GLY A 329 16.98 -69.82 -9.92
C GLY A 329 17.31 -69.54 -11.40
N PRO A 330 17.43 -70.59 -12.24
CA PRO A 330 17.77 -70.44 -13.66
C PRO A 330 16.73 -69.70 -14.50
N VAL A 331 15.46 -69.78 -14.12
CA VAL A 331 14.33 -69.16 -14.86
C VAL A 331 13.51 -68.23 -13.95
N ILE A 332 13.37 -68.57 -12.67
CA ILE A 332 12.60 -67.78 -11.70
C ILE A 332 13.44 -67.52 -10.45
N THR A 333 13.21 -66.36 -9.82
CA THR A 333 13.72 -66.00 -8.49
C THR A 333 12.60 -66.19 -7.49
N ARG A 334 12.83 -67.00 -6.44
CA ARG A 334 11.90 -67.18 -5.33
C ARG A 334 12.22 -66.22 -4.19
#